data_AF-A0A953IB92-F1
#
_entry.id   AF-A0A953IB92-F1
#
_cell.length_a   1.000
_cell.length_b   1.000
_cell.length_c   1.000
_cell.angle_alpha   90.00
_cell.angle_beta   90.00
_cell.angle_gamma   90.00
#
_symmetry.space_group_name_H-M   'P 1'
#
loop_
_entity.id
_entity.type
_entity.pdbx_description
1 polymer ?
#
loop_
_entity_poly.entity_id
_entity_poly.type
_entity_poly.pdbx_seq_one_letter_code
_entity_poly.pdbx_strand_id
1 'polypeptide(L)'
;MRERLRVGALQYFIRPVESFNQFADQTASLVATARDYGVHLLVFPEYFTVQLLTLGDLRRGIEEQVRDLVLQVPRFRELMGGLADQSGVHIVAGSIPGEG
;
A
#
# COMPACT_ATOMS: atom_id res chain seq x y z
N MET A 1 -14.97 -14.10 -21.42
CA MET A 1 -14.50 -12.93 -20.64
C MET A 1 -15.55 -12.60 -19.58
N ARG A 2 -15.15 -12.17 -18.37
CA ARG A 2 -16.12 -11.60 -17.43
C ARG A 2 -16.50 -10.21 -17.93
N GLU A 3 -17.77 -10.00 -18.27
CA GLU A 3 -18.29 -8.70 -18.73
C GLU A 3 -18.62 -7.74 -17.57
N ARG A 4 -18.37 -8.17 -16.32
CA ARG A 4 -18.64 -7.38 -15.11
C ARG A 4 -17.46 -7.41 -14.13
N LEU A 5 -16.98 -6.22 -13.77
CA LEU A 5 -15.93 -6.00 -12.79
C LEU A 5 -16.52 -5.43 -11.50
N ARG A 6 -16.15 -5.96 -10.33
CA ARG A 6 -16.40 -5.31 -9.04
C ARG A 6 -15.16 -4.53 -8.64
N VAL A 7 -15.32 -3.24 -8.42
CA VAL A 7 -14.24 -2.35 -7.99
C VAL A 7 -14.42 -1.99 -6.52
N GLY A 8 -13.32 -2.04 -5.76
CA GLY A 8 -13.24 -1.52 -4.40
C GLY A 8 -12.31 -0.32 -4.36
N ALA A 9 -12.73 0.76 -3.71
CA ALA A 9 -11.87 1.89 -3.37
C ALA A 9 -11.64 1.87 -1.86
N LEU A 10 -10.38 1.88 -1.44
CA LEU A 10 -10.05 1.84 -0.02
C LEU A 10 -10.16 3.25 0.58
N GLN A 11 -10.98 3.36 1.62
CA GLN A 11 -10.96 4.48 2.55
C GLN A 11 -10.67 3.91 3.93
N TYR A 12 -9.59 4.34 4.56
CA TYR A 12 -9.18 3.83 5.85
C TYR A 12 -8.45 4.92 6.65
N PHE A 13 -8.31 4.68 7.96
CA PHE A 13 -7.57 5.57 8.83
C PHE A 13 -6.06 5.35 8.69
N ILE A 14 -5.37 6.31 8.08
CA ILE A 14 -3.91 6.37 7.98
C ILE A 14 -3.34 6.59 9.39
N ARG A 15 -2.40 5.73 9.80
CA ARG A 15 -1.79 5.79 11.13
C ARG A 15 -0.31 5.42 11.11
N PRO A 16 0.48 5.87 12.10
CA PRO A 16 1.87 5.46 12.25
C PRO A 16 2.02 3.94 12.29
N VAL A 17 3.14 3.45 11.78
CA VAL A 17 3.60 2.06 11.92
C VAL A 17 4.96 2.02 12.60
N GLU A 18 5.18 1.01 13.42
CA GLU A 18 6.42 0.77 14.17
C GLU A 18 7.39 -0.12 13.39
N SER A 19 6.89 -0.83 12.37
CA SER A 19 7.71 -1.65 11.48
C SER A 19 7.06 -1.80 10.10
N PHE A 20 7.88 -2.16 9.11
CA PHE A 20 7.37 -2.52 7.79
C PHE A 20 6.42 -3.74 7.85
N ASN A 21 6.65 -4.69 8.76
CA ASN A 21 5.78 -5.85 8.90
C ASN A 21 4.38 -5.44 9.38
N GLN A 22 4.29 -4.49 10.31
CA GLN A 22 2.98 -3.95 10.73
C GLN A 22 2.23 -3.28 9.57
N PHE A 23 2.95 -2.55 8.71
CA PHE A 23 2.38 -2.00 7.48
C PHE A 23 1.92 -3.12 6.53
N ALA A 24 2.73 -4.16 6.35
CA ALA A 24 2.39 -5.32 5.52
C ALA A 24 1.16 -6.07 6.02
N ASP A 25 1.05 -6.33 7.32
CA ASP A 25 -0.08 -7.02 7.95
C ASP A 25 -1.39 -6.23 7.78
N GLN A 26 -1.32 -4.91 7.97
CA GLN A 26 -2.45 -4.02 7.70
C GLN A 26 -2.85 -4.04 6.23
N THR A 27 -1.88 -3.96 5.31
CA THR A 27 -2.13 -4.00 3.86
C THR A 27 -2.77 -5.33 3.45
N ALA A 28 -2.26 -6.45 3.96
CA ALA A 28 -2.78 -7.78 3.71
C ALA A 28 -4.23 -7.92 4.21
N SER A 29 -4.54 -7.37 5.39
CA SER A 29 -5.90 -7.37 5.95
C SER A 29 -6.89 -6.60 5.08
N LEU A 30 -6.48 -5.47 4.49
CA LEU A 30 -7.30 -4.68 3.56
C LEU A 30 -7.58 -5.45 2.25
N VAL A 31 -6.56 -6.11 1.70
CA VAL A 31 -6.70 -6.94 0.49
C VAL A 31 -7.59 -8.16 0.76
N ALA A 32 -7.40 -8.84 1.90
CA ALA A 32 -8.23 -9.97 2.30
C ALA A 32 -9.71 -9.57 2.43
N THR A 33 -9.97 -8.44 3.07
CA THR A 33 -11.33 -7.88 3.18
C THR A 33 -11.94 -7.64 1.80
N ALA A 34 -11.22 -7.01 0.87
CA ALA A 34 -11.71 -6.77 -0.48
C ALA A 34 -12.01 -8.07 -1.25
N ARG A 35 -11.13 -9.07 -1.12
CA ARG A 35 -11.33 -10.40 -1.69
C ARG A 35 -12.59 -11.06 -1.16
N ASP A 36 -12.84 -10.97 0.15
CA ASP A 36 -14.02 -11.55 0.79
C ASP A 36 -15.33 -10.87 0.33
N TYR A 37 -15.28 -9.58 -0.05
CA TYR A 37 -16.37 -8.88 -0.74
C TYR A 37 -16.49 -9.21 -2.25
N GLY A 38 -15.65 -10.08 -2.78
CA GLY A 38 -15.62 -10.46 -4.19
C GLY A 38 -15.16 -9.33 -5.12
N VAL A 39 -14.32 -8.42 -4.64
CA VAL A 39 -13.71 -7.35 -5.45
C VAL A 39 -12.73 -7.97 -6.45
N HIS A 40 -12.76 -7.47 -7.69
CA HIS A 40 -11.82 -7.88 -8.75
C HIS A 40 -10.68 -6.87 -8.93
N LEU A 41 -10.96 -5.58 -8.70
CA LEU A 41 -9.98 -4.49 -8.78
C LEU A 41 -10.05 -3.65 -7.51
N LEU A 42 -8.94 -3.55 -6.78
CA LEU A 42 -8.82 -2.76 -5.55
C LEU A 42 -7.90 -1.56 -5.79
N VAL A 43 -8.38 -0.37 -5.44
CA VAL A 43 -7.63 0.89 -5.59
C VAL A 43 -7.26 1.44 -4.21
N PHE A 44 -5.96 1.64 -4.00
CA PHE A 44 -5.41 2.26 -2.79
C PHE A 44 -5.32 3.80 -2.97
N PRO A 45 -5.41 4.58 -1.87
CA PRO A 45 -5.17 6.02 -1.90
C PRO A 45 -3.72 6.36 -2.29
N GLU A 46 -3.51 7.52 -2.91
CA GLU A 46 -2.19 8.02 -3.31
C GLU A 46 -1.19 8.03 -2.14
N TYR A 47 -1.54 8.69 -1.03
CA TYR A 47 -0.69 8.81 0.16
C TYR A 47 -0.70 7.58 1.08
N PHE A 48 -1.07 6.39 0.58
CA PHE A 48 -1.08 5.17 1.39
C PHE A 48 0.27 4.87 2.06
N THR A 49 1.37 5.14 1.36
CA THR A 49 2.73 4.79 1.77
C THR A 49 3.36 5.78 2.76
N VAL A 50 2.75 6.94 3.01
CA VAL A 50 3.29 7.95 3.95
C VAL A 50 3.39 7.41 5.38
N GLN A 51 2.66 6.35 5.71
CA GLN A 51 2.80 5.64 6.98
C GLN A 51 4.25 5.15 7.19
N LEU A 52 4.95 4.77 6.12
CA LEU A 52 6.34 4.28 6.20
C LEU A 52 7.34 5.39 6.58
N LEU A 53 6.96 6.67 6.50
CA LEU A 53 7.81 7.78 6.99
C LEU A 53 8.11 7.62 8.48
N THR A 54 7.21 7.00 9.25
CA THR A 54 7.40 6.80 10.69
C THR A 54 8.48 5.78 11.04
N LEU A 55 9.03 5.08 10.04
CA LEU A 55 10.19 4.20 10.19
C LEU A 55 11.53 4.94 10.09
N GLY A 56 11.52 6.18 9.60
CA GLY A 56 12.69 7.05 9.48
C GLY A 56 12.80 8.08 10.61
N ASP A 57 13.77 9.01 10.48
CA ASP A 57 13.91 10.12 11.44
C ASP A 57 13.03 11.31 11.03
N LEU A 58 11.87 11.42 11.68
CA LEU A 58 10.89 12.50 11.44
C LEU A 58 11.38 13.90 11.83
N ARG A 59 12.54 14.04 12.48
CA ARG A 59 13.14 15.35 12.82
C ARG A 59 13.88 15.96 11.63
N ARG A 60 14.19 15.17 10.60
CA ARG A 60 14.88 15.60 9.38
C ARG A 60 13.95 16.44 8.50
N GLY A 61 14.51 17.21 7.57
CA GLY A 61 13.72 17.97 6.58
C GLY A 61 12.90 17.04 5.68
N ILE A 62 11.75 17.53 5.17
CA ILE A 62 10.81 16.72 4.37
C ILE A 62 11.46 16.06 3.15
N GLU A 63 12.40 16.75 2.49
CA GLU A 63 13.14 16.20 1.35
C GLU A 63 13.94 14.96 1.71
N GLU A 64 14.56 14.95 2.90
CA GLU A 64 15.34 13.82 3.37
C GLU A 64 14.44 12.65 3.77
N GLN A 65 13.31 12.94 4.42
CA GLN A 65 12.31 11.92 4.74
C GLN A 65 11.75 11.26 3.48
N VAL A 66 11.50 12.03 2.42
CA VAL A 66 11.06 11.51 1.11
C VAL A 66 12.14 10.62 0.48
N ARG A 67 13.42 10.99 0.55
CA ARG A 67 14.52 10.13 0.07
C ARG A 67 14.58 8.80 0.83
N ASP A 68 14.44 8.84 2.15
CA ASP A 68 14.41 7.63 2.98
C ASP A 68 13.18 6.75 2.64
N LEU A 69 12.04 7.37 2.30
CA LEU A 69 10.83 6.67 1.88
C LEU A 69 11.00 5.97 0.53
N VAL A 70 11.67 6.59 -0.44
CA VAL A 70 11.97 5.98 -1.75
C VAL A 70 12.78 4.69 -1.61
N LEU A 71 13.61 4.55 -0.57
CA LEU A 71 14.33 3.30 -0.28
C LEU A 71 13.41 2.11 0.05
N GLN A 72 12.14 2.35 0.39
CA GLN A 72 11.16 1.29 0.64
C GLN A 72 10.51 0.75 -0.65
N VAL A 73 10.71 1.39 -1.81
CA VAL A 73 10.08 1.00 -3.09
C VAL A 73 10.22 -0.50 -3.41
N PRO A 74 11.40 -1.14 -3.31
CA PRO A 74 11.55 -2.55 -3.65
C PRO A 74 10.67 -3.46 -2.78
N ARG A 75 10.68 -3.24 -1.46
CA ARG A 75 9.89 -4.02 -0.49
C ARG A 75 8.39 -3.76 -0.65
N PHE A 76 8.01 -2.51 -0.94
CA PHE A 76 6.62 -2.16 -1.21
C PHE A 76 6.11 -2.86 -2.48
N ARG A 77 6.88 -2.85 -3.57
CA ARG A 77 6.52 -3.55 -4.81
C ARG A 77 6.39 -5.05 -4.61
N GLU A 78 7.33 -5.66 -3.89
CA GLU A 78 7.29 -7.08 -3.55
C GLU A 78 6.02 -7.43 -2.74
N LEU A 79 5.69 -6.63 -1.72
CA LEU A 79 4.46 -6.80 -0.93
C LEU A 79 3.21 -6.71 -1.81
N MET A 80 3.07 -5.63 -2.60
CA MET A 80 1.87 -5.40 -3.40
C MET A 80 1.70 -6.45 -4.50
N GLY A 81 2.79 -6.85 -5.17
CA GLY A 81 2.79 -7.91 -6.16
C GLY A 81 2.41 -9.26 -5.54
N GLY A 82 3.05 -9.61 -4.42
CA GLY A 82 2.74 -10.85 -3.70
C GLY A 82 1.28 -10.92 -3.23
N LEU A 83 0.70 -9.79 -2.78
CA LEU A 83 -0.71 -9.73 -2.38
C LEU A 83 -1.65 -9.87 -3.59
N ALA A 84 -1.32 -9.28 -4.74
CA ALA A 84 -2.11 -9.43 -5.95
C ALA A 84 -2.14 -10.91 -6.39
N ASP A 85 -0.99 -11.57 -6.43
CA ASP A 85 -0.85 -12.97 -6.84
C ASP A 85 -1.60 -13.91 -5.88
N GLN A 86 -1.43 -13.73 -4.57
CA GLN A 86 -2.04 -14.61 -3.56
C GLN A 86 -3.57 -14.43 -3.45
N SER A 87 -4.07 -13.22 -3.67
CA SER A 87 -5.51 -12.93 -3.53
C SER A 87 -6.30 -13.12 -4.81
N GLY A 88 -5.64 -13.10 -5.98
CA GLY A 88 -6.30 -13.05 -7.28
C GLY A 88 -7.02 -11.72 -7.57
N VAL A 89 -6.78 -10.68 -6.75
CA VAL A 89 -7.32 -9.34 -6.91
C VAL A 89 -6.32 -8.49 -7.70
N HIS A 90 -6.79 -7.77 -8.73
CA HIS A 90 -5.97 -6.75 -9.37
C HIS A 90 -5.83 -5.55 -8.44
N ILE A 91 -4.60 -5.09 -8.19
CA ILE A 91 -4.35 -4.02 -7.24
C ILE A 91 -3.75 -2.81 -7.96
N VAL A 92 -4.42 -1.66 -7.85
CA VAL A 92 -3.83 -0.35 -8.08
C VAL A 92 -3.28 0.12 -6.74
N ALA A 93 -1.97 -0.06 -6.55
CA ALA A 93 -1.28 0.33 -5.34
C ALA A 93 -1.22 1.87 -5.19
N GLY A 94 -1.07 2.34 -3.95
CA GLY A 94 -0.73 3.75 -3.70
C GLY A 94 0.68 4.07 -4.22
N SER A 95 1.00 5.35 -4.33
CA SER A 95 2.31 5.80 -4.83
C SER A 95 3.28 6.05 -3.67
N ILE A 96 4.58 6.08 -3.98
CA ILE A 96 5.61 6.60 -3.09
C ILE A 96 6.00 8.00 -3.62
N PRO A 97 5.78 9.08 -2.84
CA PRO A 97 6.25 10.41 -3.24
C PRO A 97 7.74 10.40 -3.54
N GLY A 98 8.14 11.08 -4.62
CA GLY A 98 9.54 11.13 -5.05
C GLY A 98 10.00 9.93 -5.88
N GLU A 99 9.15 8.92 -6.08
CA GLU A 99 9.34 7.95 -7.16
C GLU A 99 8.71 8.52 -8.45
N GLY A 100 9.55 8.89 -9.41
CA GLY A 100 9.15 9.42 -10.72
C GLY A 100 10.24 9.17 -11.76
#